data_AF-A0A6I9N612-F1
#
_entry.id   AF-A0A6I9N612-F1
#
_cell.length_a   1.000
_cell.length_b   1.000
_cell.length_c   1.000
_cell.angle_alpha   90.00
_cell.angle_beta   90.00
_cell.angle_gamma   90.00
#
_symmetry.space_group_name_H-M   'P 1'
#
loop_
_entity.id
_entity.type
_entity.pdbx_description
1 polymer ?
#
loop_
_entity_poly.entity_id
_entity_poly.type
_entity_poly.pdbx_seq_one_letter_code
_entity_poly.pdbx_strand_id
1 'polypeptide(L)'
;MRLIGDPAPGNMNSSSGSGNFLLVPIPEYPLLDCVPNRTAKIVVLGASNVGKTALIVRFLTKRFIGDYEANTGALYSRKVTLDGEEVSLQIQDTPCVALQDDAEGLYCQEQIN
;
A
#
# COMPACT_ATOMS: atom_id res chain seq x y z
N MET A 1 -54.65 -26.11 47.27
CA MET A 1 -54.87 -25.35 46.02
C MET A 1 -54.19 -26.10 44.88
N ARG A 2 -54.97 -26.45 43.85
CA ARG A 2 -54.67 -26.70 42.41
C ARG A 2 -53.29 -27.27 42.00
N LEU A 3 -53.12 -28.09 40.97
CA LEU A 3 -53.90 -29.02 40.14
C LEU A 3 -52.81 -29.68 39.25
N ILE A 4 -52.96 -30.98 39.00
CA ILE A 4 -52.47 -31.82 37.89
C ILE A 4 -51.71 -31.09 36.75
N GLY A 5 -50.58 -31.69 36.31
CA GLY A 5 -50.00 -31.43 34.98
C GLY A 5 -48.88 -32.41 34.61
N ASP A 6 -49.22 -33.46 33.86
CA ASP A 6 -48.34 -34.24 32.95
C ASP A 6 -49.14 -34.39 31.63
N PRO A 7 -48.55 -34.81 30.49
CA PRO A 7 -47.43 -34.27 29.72
C PRO A 7 -47.83 -34.06 28.23
N ALA A 8 -47.01 -33.40 27.39
CA ALA A 8 -47.13 -33.56 25.93
C ALA A 8 -45.80 -33.26 25.18
N PRO A 9 -45.56 -33.90 24.02
CA PRO A 9 -44.23 -34.11 23.44
C PRO A 9 -43.86 -33.11 22.34
N GLY A 10 -42.56 -33.12 22.02
CA GLY A 10 -41.91 -32.80 20.74
C GLY A 10 -42.60 -31.86 19.74
N ASN A 11 -41.88 -30.80 19.39
CA ASN A 11 -41.91 -30.29 18.02
C ASN A 11 -40.50 -29.94 17.55
N MET A 12 -39.88 -30.88 16.81
CA MET A 12 -38.80 -30.57 15.88
C MET A 12 -39.44 -29.93 14.65
N ASN A 13 -39.20 -28.65 14.44
CA ASN A 13 -39.47 -27.96 13.19
C ASN A 13 -38.15 -27.54 12.54
N SER A 14 -37.62 -28.47 11.76
CA SER A 14 -36.77 -28.20 10.60
C SER A 14 -37.66 -27.78 9.42
N SER A 15 -37.47 -26.56 8.92
CA SER A 15 -37.85 -26.05 7.59
C SER A 15 -37.89 -24.51 7.68
N SER A 16 -37.45 -23.72 6.73
CA SER A 16 -36.81 -23.97 5.45
C SER A 16 -36.17 -22.65 5.05
N GLY A 17 -34.99 -22.73 4.43
CA GLY A 17 -34.35 -21.58 3.81
C GLY A 17 -35.31 -20.85 2.88
N SER A 18 -35.60 -19.61 3.22
CA SER A 18 -36.07 -18.58 2.29
C SER A 18 -35.59 -17.24 2.82
N GLY A 19 -34.28 -17.15 3.06
CA GLY A 19 -33.61 -15.86 3.16
C GLY A 19 -33.74 -15.21 1.80
N ASN A 20 -34.61 -14.21 1.71
CA ASN A 20 -34.83 -13.44 0.51
C ASN A 20 -33.48 -13.01 -0.06
N PHE A 21 -33.13 -13.54 -1.24
CA PHE A 21 -32.01 -13.07 -2.08
C PHE A 21 -32.35 -11.68 -2.64
N LEU A 22 -32.67 -10.73 -1.75
CA LEU A 22 -32.81 -9.34 -2.14
C LEU A 22 -31.48 -8.95 -2.77
N LEU A 23 -31.58 -8.65 -4.06
CA LEU A 23 -30.55 -8.05 -4.89
C LEU A 23 -29.97 -6.88 -4.10
N VAL A 24 -28.85 -7.14 -3.42
CA VAL A 24 -27.98 -6.07 -2.95
C VAL A 24 -27.59 -5.27 -4.20
N PRO A 25 -27.70 -3.93 -4.20
CA PRO A 25 -27.17 -3.13 -5.29
C PRO A 25 -25.75 -3.58 -5.56
N ILE A 26 -25.44 -3.85 -6.82
CA ILE A 26 -24.06 -4.14 -7.24
C ILE A 26 -23.25 -2.94 -6.76
N PRO A 27 -22.27 -3.09 -5.84
CA PRO A 27 -21.49 -1.96 -5.38
C PRO A 27 -20.84 -1.33 -6.61
N GLU A 28 -21.13 -0.05 -6.84
CA GLU A 28 -20.52 0.73 -7.91
C GLU A 28 -19.03 0.88 -7.61
N TYR A 29 -18.26 -0.12 -8.05
CA TYR A 29 -16.82 -0.21 -7.89
C TYR A 29 -16.38 -0.17 -6.41
N PRO A 30 -15.18 -0.66 -6.05
CA PRO A 30 -14.70 -0.41 -4.69
C PRO A 30 -14.45 1.09 -4.56
N LEU A 31 -15.37 1.81 -3.91
CA LEU A 31 -15.01 3.02 -3.19
C LEU A 31 -13.84 2.63 -2.30
N LEU A 32 -12.73 3.35 -2.48
CA LEU A 32 -11.42 3.09 -1.90
C LEU A 32 -11.48 3.15 -0.37
N ASP A 33 -12.13 2.19 0.29
CA ASP A 33 -12.26 2.11 1.74
C ASP A 33 -11.31 1.05 2.27
N CYS A 34 -10.20 1.59 2.76
CA CYS A 34 -9.39 1.14 3.88
C CYS A 34 -9.02 -0.34 3.90
N VAL A 35 -8.09 -0.70 3.02
CA VAL A 35 -7.23 -1.87 3.25
C VAL A 35 -6.29 -1.52 4.42
N PRO A 36 -6.21 -2.36 5.47
CA PRO A 36 -5.35 -2.10 6.62
C PRO A 36 -3.90 -2.12 6.14
N ASN A 37 -3.25 -0.96 6.22
CA ASN A 37 -1.90 -0.64 5.71
C ASN A 37 -1.84 -0.20 4.23
N ARG A 38 -2.52 0.89 3.87
CA ARG A 38 -2.29 1.59 2.59
C ARG A 38 -0.84 2.08 2.51
N THR A 39 0.00 1.31 1.83
CA THR A 39 1.39 1.67 1.58
C THR A 39 1.57 1.96 0.10
N ALA A 40 1.97 3.18 -0.25
CA ALA A 40 2.39 3.55 -1.59
C ALA A 40 3.91 3.41 -1.71
N LYS A 41 4.38 2.61 -2.69
CA LYS A 41 5.80 2.40 -2.95
C LYS A 41 6.18 3.09 -4.25
N ILE A 42 7.19 3.95 -4.20
CA ILE A 42 7.70 4.73 -5.33
C ILE A 42 9.18 4.39 -5.50
N VAL A 43 9.61 4.18 -6.74
CA VAL A 43 11.03 4.03 -7.10
C VAL A 43 11.42 5.17 -8.02
N VAL A 44 12.53 5.85 -7.75
CA VAL A 44 13.03 6.97 -8.56
C VAL A 44 14.25 6.52 -9.35
N LEU A 45 14.10 6.42 -10.66
CA LEU A 45 15.14 5.97 -11.61
C LEU A 45 15.61 7.13 -12.50
N GLY A 46 16.80 6.99 -13.09
CA GLY A 46 17.35 7.95 -14.03
C GLY A 46 18.87 7.95 -14.06
N ALA A 47 19.43 8.68 -15.03
CA ALA A 47 20.87 8.80 -15.24
C ALA A 47 21.61 9.39 -14.02
N SER A 48 22.94 9.32 -14.05
CA SER A 48 23.78 9.92 -13.03
C SER A 48 23.59 11.43 -12.96
N ASN A 49 23.66 11.99 -11.75
CA ASN A 49 23.67 13.44 -11.50
C ASN A 49 22.44 14.26 -11.97
N VAL A 50 21.34 13.63 -12.40
CA VAL A 50 20.10 14.35 -12.80
C VAL A 50 19.27 14.91 -11.65
N GLY A 51 19.73 14.76 -10.40
CA GLY A 51 19.06 15.33 -9.22
C GLY A 51 17.98 14.46 -8.57
N LYS A 52 18.02 13.13 -8.74
CA LYS A 52 17.06 12.18 -8.13
C LYS A 52 16.96 12.35 -6.61
N THR A 53 18.08 12.22 -5.92
CA THR A 53 18.19 12.40 -4.47
C THR A 53 17.75 13.80 -4.05
N ALA A 54 18.12 14.83 -4.82
CA ALA A 54 17.73 16.20 -4.55
C ALA A 54 16.20 16.39 -4.61
N LEU A 55 15.53 15.79 -5.60
CA LEU A 55 14.08 15.82 -5.75
C LEU A 55 13.38 15.14 -4.56
N ILE A 56 13.85 13.96 -4.18
CA ILE A 56 13.30 13.18 -3.05
C ILE A 56 13.46 13.98 -1.75
N VAL A 57 14.68 14.45 -1.45
CA VAL A 57 14.96 15.22 -0.25
C VAL A 57 14.18 16.52 -0.23
N ARG A 58 14.03 17.22 -1.37
CA ARG A 58 13.19 18.42 -1.48
C ARG A 58 11.73 18.13 -1.20
N PHE A 59 11.19 17.04 -1.75
CA PHE A 59 9.82 16.63 -1.52
C PHE A 59 9.56 16.35 -0.04
N LEU A 60 10.49 15.64 0.63
CA LEU A 60 10.38 15.24 2.03
C LEU A 60 10.63 16.41 3.00
N THR A 61 11.72 17.15 2.83
CA THR A 61 12.16 18.17 3.80
C THR A 61 11.62 19.56 3.51
N LYS A 62 11.05 19.77 2.31
CA LYS A 62 10.70 21.10 1.77
C LYS A 62 11.89 22.04 1.63
N ARG A 63 13.12 21.53 1.71
CA ARG A 63 14.38 22.30 1.58
C ARG A 63 15.25 21.71 0.46
N PHE A 64 16.04 22.56 -0.17
CA PHE A 64 17.06 22.10 -1.13
C PHE A 64 18.42 22.15 -0.42
N ILE A 65 19.13 21.04 -0.41
CA ILE A 65 20.47 20.93 0.15
C ILE A 65 21.44 21.03 -1.04
N GLY A 66 22.45 21.90 -0.97
CA GLY A 66 23.37 22.09 -2.09
C GLY A 66 24.41 20.96 -2.23
N ASP A 67 24.76 20.37 -1.10
CA ASP A 67 25.87 19.43 -0.99
C ASP A 67 25.34 18.00 -0.87
N TYR A 68 25.28 17.29 -2.00
CA TYR A 68 24.90 15.88 -2.05
C TYR A 68 26.11 15.00 -2.36
N GLU A 69 26.22 13.88 -1.64
CA GLU A 69 27.20 12.83 -1.92
C GLU A 69 26.70 11.86 -3.02
N ALA A 70 27.60 10.98 -3.47
CA ALA A 70 27.24 9.92 -4.41
C ALA A 70 26.14 9.01 -3.81
N ASN A 71 25.10 8.76 -4.59
CA ASN A 71 23.94 7.98 -4.16
C ASN A 71 24.25 6.47 -4.20
N THR A 72 24.29 5.83 -3.04
CA THR A 72 24.44 4.37 -2.85
C THR A 72 23.11 3.63 -2.67
N GLY A 73 21.99 4.34 -2.83
CA GLY A 73 20.64 3.85 -2.60
C GLY A 73 20.12 4.18 -1.20
N ALA A 74 18.85 4.58 -1.11
CA ALA A 74 18.21 4.89 0.16
C ALA A 74 16.70 4.60 0.10
N LEU A 75 16.13 4.10 1.21
CA LEU A 75 14.69 3.94 1.36
C LEU A 75 14.16 4.97 2.37
N TYR A 76 13.35 5.92 1.88
CA TYR A 76 12.68 6.90 2.72
C TYR A 76 11.25 6.45 3.02
N SER A 77 10.85 6.50 4.29
CA SER A 77 9.47 6.18 4.70
C SER A 77 8.84 7.36 5.44
N ARG A 78 7.61 7.72 5.08
CA ARG A 78 6.84 8.77 5.74
C ARG A 78 5.34 8.47 5.70
N LYS A 79 4.64 8.76 6.79
CA LYS A 79 3.18 8.81 6.82
C LYS A 79 2.67 10.15 6.27
N VAL A 80 1.71 10.11 5.36
CA VAL A 80 1.06 11.29 4.76
C VAL A 80 -0.45 11.16 4.86
N THR A 81 -1.14 12.28 5.07
CA THR A 81 -2.61 12.31 5.07
C THR A 81 -3.10 12.62 3.65
N LEU A 82 -3.91 11.73 3.09
CA LEU A 82 -4.56 11.88 1.78
C LEU A 82 -6.05 11.65 1.99
N ASP A 83 -6.88 12.63 1.61
CA ASP A 83 -8.35 12.55 1.75
C ASP A 83 -8.86 12.18 3.16
N GLY A 84 -8.12 12.60 4.20
CA GLY A 84 -8.43 12.31 5.60
C GLY A 84 -7.85 11.00 6.14
N GLU A 85 -7.26 10.17 5.29
CA GLU A 85 -6.69 8.87 5.64
C GLU A 85 -5.15 8.92 5.74
N GLU A 86 -4.57 8.17 6.68
CA GLU A 86 -3.11 8.05 6.81
C GLU A 86 -2.56 6.96 5.87
N VAL A 87 -1.68 7.36 4.96
CA VAL A 87 -1.03 6.47 3.99
C VAL A 87 0.48 6.43 4.26
N SER A 88 1.06 5.24 4.27
CA SER A 88 2.51 5.05 4.36
C SER A 88 3.14 5.23 2.98
N LEU A 89 3.98 6.25 2.82
CA LEU A 89 4.73 6.49 1.60
C LEU A 89 6.15 5.96 1.76
N GLN A 90 6.55 5.06 0.87
CA GLN A 90 7.91 4.53 0.76
C GLN A 90 8.52 4.98 -0.57
N ILE A 91 9.65 5.68 -0.51
CA ILE A 91 10.37 6.17 -1.68
C ILE A 91 11.74 5.53 -1.71
N GLN A 92 11.98 4.70 -2.72
CA GLN A 92 13.28 4.13 -3.02
C GLN A 92 14.06 5.09 -3.92
N ASP A 93 15.11 5.70 -3.37
CA ASP A 93 16.16 6.33 -4.14
C ASP A 93 17.11 5.25 -4.66
N THR A 94 17.42 5.30 -5.95
CA THR A 94 18.27 4.32 -6.60
C THR A 94 19.50 4.99 -7.21
N PRO A 95 20.67 4.34 -7.19
CA PRO A 95 21.85 4.77 -7.93
C PRO A 95 21.55 4.96 -9.43
N CYS A 96 22.49 5.54 -10.18
CA CYS A 96 22.28 5.75 -11.61
C CYS A 96 22.02 4.43 -12.35
N VAL A 97 21.02 4.47 -13.24
CA VAL A 97 20.82 3.40 -14.22
C VAL A 97 21.53 3.85 -15.49
N ALA A 98 22.66 3.22 -15.80
CA ALA A 98 23.28 3.35 -17.11
C ALA A 98 22.76 2.22 -18.00
N LEU A 99 22.18 2.57 -19.15
CA LEU A 99 21.98 1.61 -20.23
C LEU A 99 23.31 1.56 -20.98
N GLN A 100 24.04 0.45 -20.85
CA GLN A 100 25.13 0.14 -21.78
C GLN A 100 24.50 -0.70 -22.90
N ASP A 101 24.71 -0.30 -24.16
CA ASP A 101 24.30 -1.04 -25.37
C ASP A 101 25.18 -2.27 -25.60
N ASP A 102 25.50 -3.00 -24.53
CA ASP A 102 26.24 -4.25 -24.57
C ASP A 102 25.33 -5.38 -24.11
N ALA A 103 25.31 -6.48 -24.86
CA ALA A 103 24.31 -7.55 -24.81
C ALA A 103 24.18 -8.32 -23.47
N GLU A 104 24.86 -7.90 -22.40
CA GLU A 104 24.94 -8.60 -21.12
C GLU A 104 24.87 -7.61 -19.93
N GLY A 105 23.65 -7.12 -19.64
CA GLY A 105 23.26 -6.77 -18.27
C GLY A 105 23.28 -5.29 -17.84
N LEU A 106 22.32 -4.95 -16.98
CA LEU A 106 22.21 -3.69 -16.26
C LEU A 106 23.24 -3.66 -15.12
N TYR A 107 24.33 -2.91 -15.25
CA TYR A 107 25.32 -2.76 -14.17
C TYR A 107 25.13 -1.44 -13.41
N CYS A 108 24.91 -1.56 -12.10
CA CYS A 108 25.15 -0.48 -11.14
C CYS A 108 26.60 -0.61 -10.69
N GLN A 109 27.47 0.34 -11.04
CA GLN A 109 28.80 0.40 -10.43
C GLN A 109 28.68 1.03 -9.03
N GLU A 110 28.77 0.21 -7.99
CA GLU A 110 29.15 0.72 -6.67
C GLU A 110 30.55 1.29 -6.78
N GLN A 111 30.72 2.61 -6.60
CA GLN A 111 32.04 3.17 -6.35
C GLN A 111 32.43 2.83 -4.91
N ILE A 112 33.19 1.74 -4.76
CA ILE A 112 33.93 1.40 -3.56
C ILE A 112 35.11 2.38 -3.49
N ASN A 113 35.21 3.15 -2.41
CA ASN A 113 36.43 3.86 -2.07
C ASN A 113 37.32 2.99 -1.18
#